data_AF-A0AAE4D070-F1
#
_entry.id   AF-A0AAE4D070-F1
#
_cell.length_a   1.000
_cell.length_b   1.000
_cell.length_c   1.000
_cell.angle_alpha   90.00
_cell.angle_beta   90.00
_cell.angle_gamma   90.00
#
_symmetry.space_group_name_H-M   'P 1'
#
loop_
_entity.id
_entity.type
_entity.pdbx_description
1 polymer ?
#
loop_
_entity_poly.entity_id
_entity_poly.type
_entity_poly.pdbx_seq_one_letter_code
_entity_poly.pdbx_strand_id
1 'polypeptide(L)'
;MPVRPSTRLQLHAPASTDRVDVPSDLLRLRDQLDVAVAVFAQGGASVRPAAGVVGRFHFATDTGRLSYDTGVTWIPLVLVV
;
A
#
# COMPACT_ATOMS: atom_id res chain seq x y z
N MET A 1 -19.10 20.20 -1.01
CA MET A 1 -17.67 20.07 -1.34
C MET A 1 -17.38 18.59 -1.52
N PRO A 2 -16.79 18.13 -2.64
CA PRO A 2 -16.38 16.74 -2.76
C PRO A 2 -15.29 16.45 -1.72
N VAL A 3 -15.53 15.47 -0.85
CA VAL A 3 -14.59 15.06 0.20
C VAL A 3 -13.43 14.34 -0.48
N ARG A 4 -12.20 14.78 -0.22
CA ARG A 4 -11.00 14.22 -0.84
C ARG A 4 -10.46 13.06 0.00
N PRO A 5 -9.97 11.98 -0.61
CA PRO A 5 -9.27 10.92 0.11
C PRO A 5 -8.05 11.45 0.87
N SER A 6 -7.57 10.71 1.87
CA SER A 6 -6.34 11.06 2.57
C SER A 6 -5.14 11.02 1.63
N THR A 7 -4.21 11.96 1.77
CA THR A 7 -3.13 12.16 0.79
C THR A 7 -2.17 10.96 0.67
N ARG A 8 -1.91 10.26 1.78
CA ARG A 8 -0.94 9.15 1.82
C ARG A 8 -1.58 7.78 1.65
N LEU A 9 -2.64 7.51 2.38
CA LEU A 9 -3.26 6.19 2.44
C LEU A 9 -4.47 6.08 1.50
N GLN A 10 -4.86 7.18 0.84
CA GLN A 10 -6.04 7.25 -0.03
C GLN A 10 -7.33 6.73 0.63
N LEU A 11 -7.39 6.82 1.97
CA LEU A 11 -8.57 6.43 2.72
C LEU A 11 -9.71 7.37 2.37
N HIS A 12 -10.90 6.80 2.19
CA HIS A 12 -12.08 7.59 1.90
C HIS A 12 -12.46 8.41 3.13
N ALA A 13 -12.96 9.62 2.87
CA ALA A 13 -13.59 10.44 3.88
C ALA A 13 -15.11 10.21 3.86
N PRO A 14 -15.79 10.30 5.02
CA PRO A 14 -17.24 10.22 5.06
C PRO A 14 -17.87 11.37 4.27
N ALA A 15 -18.89 11.05 3.48
CA ALA A 15 -19.73 12.04 2.81
C ALA A 15 -20.75 12.64 3.79
N SER A 16 -21.20 13.86 3.51
CA SER A 16 -22.23 14.53 4.33
C SER A 16 -23.59 13.82 4.33
N THR A 17 -23.78 12.88 3.40
CA THR A 17 -24.98 12.04 3.28
C THR A 17 -24.81 10.66 3.92
N ASP A 18 -23.62 10.32 4.41
CA ASP A 18 -23.36 9.01 5.00
C ASP A 18 -24.11 8.88 6.32
N ARG A 19 -24.76 7.74 6.51
CA ARG A 19 -25.38 7.38 7.78
C ARG A 19 -24.32 6.83 8.71
N VAL A 20 -24.43 7.13 10.00
CA VAL A 20 -23.58 6.53 11.04
C VAL A 20 -23.84 5.02 11.11
N ASP A 21 -22.85 4.21 10.73
CA ASP A 21 -22.87 2.74 10.83
C ASP A 21 -21.46 2.20 11.15
N VAL A 22 -21.09 2.28 12.43
CA VAL A 22 -19.73 2.00 12.91
C VAL A 22 -19.21 0.60 12.49
N PRO A 23 -19.96 -0.51 12.63
CA PRO A 23 -19.48 -1.83 12.21
C PRO A 23 -19.07 -1.88 10.74
N SER A 24 -19.92 -1.38 9.83
CA SER A 24 -19.65 -1.38 8.40
C SER A 24 -18.49 -0.44 8.04
N ASP A 25 -18.42 0.72 8.70
CA ASP A 25 -17.35 1.70 8.48
C ASP A 25 -15.99 1.17 8.93
N LEU A 26 -15.93 0.44 10.05
CA LEU A 26 -14.70 -0.20 10.53
C LEU A 26 -14.22 -1.31 9.58
N LEU A 27 -15.14 -2.12 9.03
CA LEU A 27 -14.78 -3.14 8.04
C LEU A 27 -14.23 -2.51 6.75
N ARG A 28 -14.89 -1.45 6.25
CA ARG A 28 -14.40 -0.71 5.09
C ARG A 28 -13.03 -0.10 5.34
N LEU A 29 -12.82 0.51 6.51
CA LEU A 29 -11.53 1.08 6.88
C LEU A 29 -10.44 0.01 6.94
N ARG A 30 -10.71 -1.14 7.55
CA ARG A 30 -9.77 -2.27 7.59
C ARG A 30 -9.35 -2.69 6.18
N ASP A 31 -10.31 -2.93 5.30
CA ASP A 31 -10.02 -3.40 3.95
C ASP A 31 -9.23 -2.33 3.15
N GLN A 32 -9.51 -1.03 3.37
CA GLN A 32 -8.71 0.05 2.80
C GLN A 32 -7.28 0.10 3.36
N LEU A 33 -7.09 -0.17 4.65
CA LEU A 33 -5.77 -0.24 5.28
C LEU A 33 -4.97 -1.45 4.81
N ASP A 34 -5.60 -2.62 4.62
CA ASP A 34 -4.93 -3.82 4.09
C ASP A 34 -4.37 -3.59 2.68
N VAL A 35 -5.05 -2.78 1.87
CA VAL A 35 -4.55 -2.36 0.55
C VAL A 35 -3.47 -1.28 0.65
N ALA A 36 -3.69 -0.28 1.51
CA ALA A 36 -2.84 0.91 1.59
C ALA A 36 -1.53 0.68 2.35
N VAL A 37 -1.50 -0.27 3.28
CA VAL A 37 -0.32 -0.57 4.10
C VAL A 37 0.58 -1.56 3.37
N ALA A 38 1.65 -1.02 2.83
CA ALA A 38 2.81 -1.74 2.41
C ALA A 38 3.51 -2.48 3.56
N VAL A 39 3.21 -3.77 3.72
CA VAL A 39 3.98 -4.69 4.55
C VAL A 39 5.37 -4.85 3.93
N PHE A 40 6.41 -4.65 4.73
CA PHE A 40 7.78 -5.00 4.35
C PHE A 40 7.83 -6.52 4.07
N ALA A 41 7.71 -6.88 2.79
CA ALA A 41 7.60 -8.27 2.37
C ALA A 41 8.99 -8.83 2.05
N GLN A 42 9.18 -10.13 2.29
CA GLN A 42 10.44 -10.81 2.01
C GLN A 42 10.17 -12.17 1.37
N GLY A 43 11.05 -12.59 0.47
CA GLY A 43 10.95 -13.88 -0.23
C GLY A 43 11.86 -13.93 -1.45
N GLY A 44 11.78 -14.99 -2.25
CA GLY A 44 12.48 -15.03 -3.54
C GLY A 44 12.04 -13.91 -4.50
N ALA A 45 12.89 -13.53 -5.45
CA ALA A 45 12.57 -12.50 -6.42
C ALA A 45 11.34 -12.83 -7.28
N SER A 46 11.07 -14.13 -7.49
CA SER A 46 9.92 -14.64 -8.26
C SER A 46 8.59 -14.56 -7.52
N VAL A 47 8.60 -14.52 -6.18
CA VAL A 47 7.36 -14.39 -5.38
C VAL A 47 6.98 -12.94 -5.12
N ARG A 48 7.81 -11.99 -5.56
CA ARG A 48 7.52 -10.56 -5.46
C ARG A 48 6.23 -10.26 -6.23
N PRO A 49 5.21 -9.70 -5.57
CA PRO A 49 3.94 -9.39 -6.22
C PRO A 49 4.13 -8.34 -7.32
N ALA A 50 3.19 -8.30 -8.27
CA ALA A 50 3.18 -7.27 -9.31
C ALA A 50 3.19 -5.87 -8.68
N ALA A 51 3.93 -4.96 -9.31
CA ALA A 51 3.93 -3.55 -8.93
C ALA A 51 2.51 -2.96 -9.07
N GLY A 52 2.15 -2.05 -8.18
CA GLY A 52 0.79 -1.52 -8.15
C GLY A 52 0.43 -0.71 -6.91
N VAL A 53 1.28 -0.70 -5.88
CA VAL A 53 1.05 0.12 -4.68
C VAL A 53 2.33 0.87 -4.36
N VAL A 54 2.28 2.19 -4.58
CA VAL A 54 3.38 3.10 -4.30
C VAL A 54 3.79 2.98 -2.82
N GLY A 55 5.08 2.87 -2.55
CA GLY A 55 5.57 2.84 -1.16
C GLY A 55 5.81 1.45 -0.60
N ARG A 56 5.53 0.38 -1.36
CA ARG A 56 5.89 -0.99 -0.95
C ARG A 56 7.38 -1.24 -1.03
N PHE A 57 7.87 -2.02 -0.07
CA PHE A 57 9.20 -2.57 -0.08
C PHE A 57 9.12 -4.09 -0.17
N HIS A 58 9.96 -4.67 -1.04
CA HIS A 58 10.17 -6.10 -1.10
C HIS A 58 11.67 -6.40 -1.03
N PHE A 59 12.07 -7.23 -0.09
CA PHE A 59 13.44 -7.74 0.00
C PHE A 59 13.52 -9.15 -0.60
N ALA A 60 14.22 -9.26 -1.73
CA ALA A 60 14.47 -10.52 -2.39
C ALA A 60 15.59 -11.28 -1.67
N THR A 61 15.27 -12.36 -0.94
CA THR A 61 16.22 -13.10 -0.09
C THR A 61 17.22 -13.94 -0.87
N ASP A 62 16.87 -14.33 -2.10
CA ASP A 62 17.71 -15.10 -3.02
C ASP A 62 18.78 -14.23 -3.72
N THR A 63 18.47 -12.96 -3.99
CA THR A 63 19.33 -12.03 -4.71
C THR A 63 19.89 -10.93 -3.81
N GLY A 64 19.44 -10.83 -2.56
CA GLY A 64 19.85 -9.82 -1.59
C GLY A 64 19.41 -8.40 -1.96
N ARG A 65 18.38 -8.24 -2.81
CA ARG A 65 17.98 -6.94 -3.36
C ARG A 65 16.74 -6.39 -2.68
N LEU A 66 16.86 -5.20 -2.11
CA LEU A 66 15.70 -4.39 -1.72
C LEU A 66 15.14 -3.69 -2.95
N SER A 67 13.82 -3.65 -3.09
CA SER A 67 13.16 -2.90 -4.15
C SER A 67 12.00 -2.09 -3.59
N TYR A 68 11.74 -0.95 -4.21
CA TYR A 68 10.66 -0.02 -3.92
C TYR A 68 9.63 -0.04 -5.05
N ASP A 69 8.35 -0.16 -4.72
CA ASP A 69 7.25 -0.12 -5.68
C ASP A 69 6.85 1.34 -5.94
N THR A 70 6.91 1.76 -7.21
CA THR A 70 6.49 3.10 -7.65
C THR A 70 5.00 3.18 -8.01
N GLY A 71 4.24 2.11 -7.78
CA GLY A 71 2.86 1.94 -8.24
C GLY A 71 2.75 1.46 -9.69
N VAL A 72 3.85 1.41 -10.43
CA VAL A 72 3.88 0.96 -11.83
C VAL A 72 5.01 -0.06 -12.07
N THR A 73 6.12 0.09 -11.36
CA THR A 73 7.26 -0.83 -11.46
C THR A 73 7.99 -0.95 -10.13
N TRP A 74 8.82 -1.99 -9.99
CA TRP A 74 9.74 -2.16 -8.88
C TRP A 74 11.10 -1.56 -9.24
N ILE A 75 11.54 -0.56 -8.49
CA ILE A 75 12.87 0.02 -8.60
C ILE A 75 13.79 -0.61 -7.55
N PRO A 76 14.93 -1.21 -7.94
CA PRO A 76 15.91 -1.70 -6.99
C PRO A 76 16.54 -0.53 -6.23
N LEU A 77 16.62 -0.66 -4.91
CA LEU A 77 17.33 0.28 -4.05
C LEU A 77 18.75 -0.25 -3.83
N VAL A 78 19.73 0.53 -4.27
CA VAL A 78 21.14 0.27 -4.03
C VAL A 78 21.64 1.23 -2.96
N LEU A 79 22.40 0.71 -1.99
CA LEU A 79 23.11 1.56 -1.05
C LEU A 79 24.24 2.25 -1.81
N VAL A 80 24.24 3.57 -1.83
CA VAL A 80 25.41 4.34 -2.27
C VAL A 80 26.25 4.56 -1.03
N VAL A 81 27.46 3.99 -1.02
CA VAL A 81 28.44 4.10 0.07
C VAL A 81 29.35 5.28 -0.19
#